data_AF-A0A7S1JMM8-F1
#
_entry.id   AF-A0A7S1JMM8-F1
#
_cell.length_a   1.000
_cell.length_b   1.000
_cell.length_c   1.000
_cell.angle_alpha   90.00
_cell.angle_beta   90.00
_cell.angle_gamma   90.00
#
_symmetry.space_group_name_H-M   'P 1'
#
loop_
_entity.id
_entity.type
_entity.pdbx_description
1 polymer ?
#
loop_
_entity_poly.entity_id
_entity_poly.type
_entity_poly.pdbx_seq_one_letter_code
_entity_poly.pdbx_strand_id
1 'polypeptide(L)'
;DGVLTQSPHTPLDGCSAVEGSEGGDGNVYQTHLLTAFDDPFIVWINFCVAADIRQTVKVVLATTEQPVGNPGDPLPARYRRSAWLARRSLGFIAPVFLDGQTP
;
A
#
# COMPACT_ATOMS: atom_id res chain seq x y z
N ASP A 1 8.23 -17.67 4.72
CA ASP A 1 9.40 -17.18 3.98
C ASP A 1 9.06 -16.73 2.56
N GLY A 2 8.46 -15.54 2.39
CA GLY A 2 8.03 -15.11 1.04
C GLY A 2 8.18 -13.63 0.69
N VAL A 3 8.09 -12.71 1.66
CA VAL A 3 8.14 -11.26 1.35
C VAL A 3 9.43 -10.58 1.82
N LEU A 4 10.10 -11.09 2.86
CA LEU A 4 11.38 -10.51 3.29
C LEU A 4 12.55 -10.75 2.32
N THR A 5 12.32 -11.49 1.22
CA THR A 5 13.33 -11.77 0.18
C THR A 5 13.07 -11.05 -1.14
N GLN A 6 11.92 -10.39 -1.32
CA GLN A 6 11.69 -9.59 -2.51
C GLN A 6 12.38 -8.23 -2.35
N SER A 7 13.28 -7.93 -3.28
CA SER A 7 13.83 -6.58 -3.42
C SER A 7 12.67 -5.59 -3.43
N PRO A 8 12.75 -4.45 -2.70
CA PRO A 8 11.72 -3.43 -2.75
C PRO A 8 11.33 -3.13 -4.21
N HIS A 9 12.28 -3.18 -5.15
CA HIS A 9 12.07 -2.92 -6.58
C HIS A 9 11.17 -3.90 -7.35
N THR A 10 10.63 -4.97 -6.75
CA THR A 10 9.67 -5.85 -7.45
C THR A 10 8.26 -5.28 -7.32
N PRO A 11 7.58 -4.95 -8.44
CA PRO A 11 6.18 -4.53 -8.41
C PRO A 11 5.30 -5.55 -7.68
N LEU A 12 4.36 -5.08 -6.86
CA LEU A 12 3.29 -5.94 -6.38
C LEU A 12 2.45 -6.42 -7.57
N ASP A 13 1.86 -7.60 -7.44
CA ASP A 13 0.98 -8.11 -8.49
C ASP A 13 -0.25 -7.22 -8.66
N GLY A 14 -0.64 -6.98 -9.91
CA GLY A 14 -1.81 -6.17 -10.25
C GLY A 14 -1.60 -4.65 -10.16
N CYS A 15 -0.38 -4.16 -9.98
CA CYS A 15 -0.09 -2.73 -10.10
C CYS A 15 -0.16 -2.22 -11.53
N SER A 16 -0.69 -1.01 -11.72
CA SER A 16 -0.70 -0.30 -13.00
C SER A 16 0.63 0.42 -13.25
N ALA A 17 1.30 0.87 -12.20
CA ALA A 17 2.58 1.57 -12.24
C ALA A 17 3.35 1.42 -10.92
N VAL A 18 4.67 1.55 -11.00
CA VAL A 18 5.56 1.64 -9.84
C VAL A 18 6.51 2.81 -10.02
N GLU A 19 6.65 3.61 -8.97
CA GLU A 19 7.54 4.77 -8.92
C GLU A 19 8.46 4.65 -7.71
N GLY A 20 9.74 4.94 -7.90
CA GLY A 20 10.70 5.15 -6.80
C GLY A 20 11.04 6.63 -6.69
N SER A 21 11.08 7.17 -5.47
CA SER A 21 11.47 8.56 -5.22
C SER A 21 12.30 8.69 -3.95
N GLU A 22 13.09 9.75 -3.87
CA GLU A 22 13.85 10.12 -2.67
C GLU A 22 13.31 11.45 -2.13
N GLY A 23 13.01 11.50 -0.84
CA GLY A 23 12.60 12.71 -0.16
C GLY A 23 13.80 13.62 0.14
N GLY A 24 13.56 14.92 0.30
CA GLY A 24 14.60 15.85 0.75
C GLY A 24 15.12 15.58 2.17
N ASP A 25 14.47 14.68 2.90
CA ASP A 25 14.85 14.14 4.21
C ASP A 25 15.72 12.87 4.11
N GLY A 26 16.06 12.43 2.89
CA GLY A 26 16.85 11.22 2.62
C GLY A 26 16.05 9.92 2.71
N ASN A 27 14.73 9.99 2.95
CA ASN A 27 13.87 8.82 2.96
C ASN A 27 13.65 8.30 1.54
N VAL A 28 13.64 6.99 1.37
CA VAL A 28 13.38 6.36 0.07
C VAL A 28 11.96 5.84 0.05
N TYR A 29 11.22 6.21 -0.99
CA TYR A 29 9.84 5.85 -1.19
C TYR A 29 9.72 4.96 -2.42
N GLN A 30 8.79 4.02 -2.33
CA GLN A 30 8.32 3.29 -3.48
C GLN A 30 6.79 3.25 -3.49
N THR A 31 6.22 3.84 -4.52
CA THR A 31 4.78 3.93 -4.72
C THR A 31 4.33 2.90 -5.74
N HIS A 32 3.38 2.06 -5.36
CA HIS A 32 2.74 1.05 -6.19
C HIS A 32 1.30 1.46 -6.43
N LEU A 33 0.99 1.87 -7.65
CA LEU A 33 -0.34 2.30 -8.05
C LEU A 33 -1.20 1.07 -8.36
N LEU A 34 -2.36 0.94 -7.70
CA LEU A 34 -3.25 -0.23 -7.86
C LEU A 34 -4.41 0.02 -8.83
N THR A 35 -4.58 1.27 -9.26
CA THR A 35 -5.59 1.74 -10.22
C THR A 35 -4.89 2.38 -11.40
N ALA A 36 -5.49 2.38 -12.58
CA ALA A 36 -4.99 3.18 -13.68
C ALA A 36 -5.22 4.69 -13.41
N PHE A 37 -4.56 5.55 -14.18
CA PHE A 37 -4.71 7.02 -14.02
C PHE A 37 -6.08 7.54 -14.48
N ASP A 38 -6.79 6.77 -15.29
CA ASP A 38 -8.13 7.05 -15.81
C ASP A 38 -9.25 6.38 -15.00
N ASP A 39 -8.91 5.64 -13.95
CA ASP A 39 -9.90 5.12 -13.00
C ASP A 39 -10.58 6.27 -12.23
N PRO A 40 -11.85 6.09 -11.80
CA PRO A 40 -12.63 7.14 -11.14
C PRO A 40 -12.09 7.54 -9.74
N PHE A 41 -11.09 6.85 -9.23
CA PHE A 41 -10.37 7.14 -8.00
C PHE A 41 -8.99 6.47 -8.07
N ILE A 42 -8.07 6.95 -7.24
CA ILE A 42 -6.70 6.45 -7.22
C ILE A 42 -6.44 5.68 -5.93
N VAL A 43 -5.79 4.53 -6.03
CA VAL A 43 -5.31 3.73 -4.89
C VAL A 43 -3.84 3.44 -5.06
N TRP A 44 -3.06 3.62 -4.00
CA TRP A 44 -1.65 3.28 -4.01
C TRP A 44 -1.16 2.76 -2.67
N ILE A 45 -0.14 1.93 -2.73
CA ILE A 45 0.64 1.48 -1.58
C ILE A 45 1.99 2.14 -1.65
N ASN A 46 2.40 2.80 -0.57
CA ASN A 46 3.71 3.41 -0.45
C ASN A 46 4.53 2.65 0.58
N PHE A 47 5.73 2.23 0.18
CA PHE A 47 6.77 1.71 1.05
C PHE A 47 7.78 2.82 1.30
N CYS A 48 7.94 3.22 2.55
CA CYS A 48 8.91 4.22 2.97
C CYS A 48 9.97 3.56 3.85
N VAL A 49 11.23 3.69 3.45
CA VAL A 49 12.40 3.26 4.23
C VAL A 49 13.04 4.52 4.79
N ALA A 50 13.09 4.59 6.13
CA ALA A 50 13.65 5.73 6.82
C ALA A 50 15.18 5.78 6.63
N ALA A 51 15.71 7.00 6.42
CA ALA A 51 17.14 7.22 6.17
C ALA A 51 18.01 6.77 7.36
N ASP A 52 17.52 6.98 8.58
CA ASP A 52 18.17 6.69 9.86
C ASP A 52 18.00 5.23 10.30
N ILE A 53 16.87 4.61 9.98
CA ILE A 53 16.53 3.23 10.37
C ILE A 53 16.17 2.40 9.14
N ARG A 54 17.21 1.95 8.42
CA ARG A 54 17.07 1.14 7.20
C ARG A 54 16.44 -0.25 7.40
N GLN A 55 16.19 -0.67 8.64
CA GLN A 55 15.54 -1.94 8.97
C GLN A 55 14.03 -1.81 9.17
N THR A 56 13.49 -0.58 9.19
CA THR A 56 12.06 -0.34 9.37
C THR A 56 11.47 0.16 8.06
N VAL A 57 10.40 -0.51 7.63
CA VAL A 57 9.61 -0.11 6.47
C VAL A 57 8.25 0.36 6.95
N LYS A 58 7.90 1.60 6.66
CA LYS A 58 6.54 2.11 6.84
C LYS A 58 5.74 1.81 5.57
N VAL A 59 4.63 1.11 5.72
CA VAL A 59 3.70 0.83 4.63
C VAL A 59 2.47 1.71 4.81
N VAL A 60 2.06 2.42 3.76
CA VAL A 60 0.88 3.29 3.75
C VAL A 60 -0.01 2.90 2.58
N LEU A 61 -1.28 2.63 2.86
CA LEU A 61 -2.32 2.53 1.83
C LEU A 61 -3.10 3.84 1.83
N ALA A 62 -3.13 4.48 0.68
CA ALA A 62 -3.88 5.71 0.46
C ALA A 62 -4.85 5.53 -0.70
N THR A 63 -5.99 6.21 -0.61
CA THR A 63 -7.05 6.12 -1.59
C THR A 63 -7.83 7.43 -1.68
N THR A 64 -8.27 7.77 -2.89
CA THR A 64 -9.26 8.83 -3.12
C THR A 64 -10.67 8.28 -3.32
N GLU A 65 -10.89 6.98 -3.06
CA GLU A 65 -12.22 6.38 -3.08
C GLU A 65 -13.13 7.11 -2.09
N GLN A 66 -14.32 7.50 -2.53
CA GLN A 66 -15.31 8.11 -1.64
C GLN A 66 -15.68 7.12 -0.52
N PRO A 67 -15.52 7.48 0.77
CA PRO A 67 -15.85 6.57 1.86
C PRO A 67 -17.35 6.29 1.89
N VAL A 68 -17.71 5.04 2.17
CA VAL A 68 -19.06 4.63 2.57
C VAL A 68 -19.11 4.32 4.07
N GLY A 69 -20.31 4.28 4.66
CA GLY A 69 -20.46 3.96 6.09
C GLY A 69 -20.18 5.15 7.02
N ASN A 70 -19.88 4.84 8.29
CA ASN A 70 -19.69 5.84 9.34
C ASN A 70 -18.22 6.24 9.51
N PRO A 71 -17.95 7.48 9.95
CA PRO A 71 -16.64 7.84 10.48
C PRO A 71 -16.24 6.90 11.61
N GLY A 72 -15.05 6.29 11.50
CA GLY A 72 -14.54 5.33 12.49
C GLY A 72 -14.70 3.86 12.12
N ASP A 73 -15.48 3.54 11.08
CA ASP A 73 -15.54 2.17 10.56
C ASP A 73 -14.17 1.72 10.02
N PRO A 74 -13.85 0.41 10.09
CA PRO A 74 -12.61 -0.13 9.54
C PRO A 74 -12.42 0.21 8.05
N LEU A 75 -11.17 0.30 7.61
CA LEU A 75 -10.83 0.64 6.22
C LEU A 75 -11.56 -0.24 5.19
N PRO A 76 -11.62 -1.59 5.33
CA PRO A 76 -12.35 -2.42 4.37
C PRO A 76 -13.86 -2.18 4.32
N ALA A 77 -14.45 -1.66 5.39
CA ALA A 77 -15.87 -1.32 5.43
C ALA A 77 -16.14 -0.01 4.65
N ARG A 78 -15.22 0.96 4.76
CA ARG A 78 -15.35 2.30 4.18
C ARG A 78 -14.88 2.41 2.74
N TYR A 79 -13.85 1.66 2.36
CA TYR A 79 -13.19 1.74 1.06
C TYR A 79 -13.09 0.37 0.42
N ARG A 80 -14.25 -0.20 0.07
CA ARG A 80 -14.38 -1.60 -0.32
C ARG A 80 -13.54 -1.94 -1.55
N ARG A 81 -13.50 -1.06 -2.56
CA ARG A 81 -12.72 -1.32 -3.78
C ARG A 81 -11.23 -1.19 -3.52
N SER A 82 -10.84 -0.18 -2.75
CA SER A 82 -9.45 0.03 -2.33
C SER A 82 -8.92 -1.15 -1.53
N ALA A 83 -9.71 -1.63 -0.55
CA ALA A 83 -9.35 -2.78 0.26
C ALA A 83 -9.28 -4.08 -0.56
N TRP A 84 -10.15 -4.26 -1.55
CA TRP A 84 -10.08 -5.42 -2.45
C TRP A 84 -8.81 -5.40 -3.31
N LEU A 85 -8.49 -4.25 -3.92
CA LEU A 85 -7.26 -4.08 -4.71
C LEU A 85 -6.00 -4.28 -3.87
N ALA A 86 -5.96 -3.67 -2.68
CA ALA A 86 -4.86 -3.83 -1.75
C ALA A 86 -4.71 -5.29 -1.29
N ARG A 87 -5.83 -5.97 -0.99
CA ARG A 87 -5.81 -7.39 -0.58
C ARG A 87 -5.27 -8.28 -1.69
N ARG A 88 -5.66 -8.04 -2.95
CA ARG A 88 -5.11 -8.75 -4.10
C ARG A 88 -3.60 -8.56 -4.23
N SER A 89 -3.13 -7.32 -4.09
CA SER A 89 -1.73 -6.96 -4.34
C SER A 89 -0.78 -7.36 -3.20
N LEU A 90 -1.23 -7.25 -1.95
CA LEU A 90 -0.43 -7.57 -0.75
C LEU A 90 -0.38 -9.06 -0.41
N GLY A 91 -1.22 -9.88 -1.05
CA GLY A 91 -1.26 -11.33 -0.84
C GLY A 91 -1.43 -11.70 0.64
N PHE A 92 -0.50 -12.49 1.17
CA PHE A 92 -0.60 -13.03 2.53
C PHE A 92 -0.44 -11.99 3.65
N ILE A 93 0.09 -10.79 3.36
CA ILE A 93 0.24 -9.73 4.37
C ILE A 93 -1.04 -8.90 4.50
N ALA A 94 -1.95 -8.99 3.53
CA ALA A 94 -3.21 -8.25 3.53
C ALA A 94 -4.01 -8.37 4.84
N PRO A 95 -4.13 -9.53 5.50
CA PRO A 95 -4.91 -9.63 6.74
C PRO A 95 -4.27 -8.90 7.93
N VAL A 96 -2.94 -8.93 8.04
CA VAL A 96 -2.21 -8.15 9.05
C VAL A 96 -2.39 -6.66 8.79
N PHE A 97 -2.21 -6.25 7.54
CA PHE A 97 -2.19 -4.84 7.17
C PHE A 97 -3.60 -4.19 7.12
N LEU A 98 -4.61 -4.89 6.62
CA LEU A 98 -5.97 -4.35 6.45
C LEU A 98 -6.89 -4.66 7.62
N ASP A 99 -6.71 -5.82 8.27
CA ASP A 99 -7.61 -6.31 9.31
C ASP A 99 -6.98 -6.27 10.71
N GLY A 100 -5.72 -5.87 10.83
CA GLY A 100 -5.01 -5.76 12.12
C GLY A 100 -4.72 -7.10 12.79
N GLN A 101 -4.70 -8.19 12.02
CA GLN A 101 -4.40 -9.52 12.55
C GLN A 101 -2.94 -9.63 12.99
N THR A 102 -2.67 -10.44 14.00
CA THR A 102 -1.30 -10.79 14.39
C THR A 102 -0.68 -11.74 13.35
N PRO A 103 0.58 -11.52 12.94
CA PRO A 103 1.30 -12.38 11.99
C PRO A 103 1.38 -13.85 12.43
#